data_AF-A0A351UNX6-F1
#
_entry.id   AF-A0A351UNX6-F1
#
_cell.length_a   1.000
_cell.length_b   1.000
_cell.length_c   1.000
_cell.angle_alpha   90.00
_cell.angle_beta   90.00
_cell.angle_gamma   90.00
#
_symmetry.space_group_name_H-M   'P 1'
#
loop_
_entity.id
_entity.type
_entity.pdbx_description
1 polymer ?
#
loop_
_entity_poly.entity_id
_entity_poly.type
_entity_poly.pdbx_seq_one_letter_code
_entity_poly.pdbx_strand_id
1 'polypeptide(L)'
;MIKALIARIKQGYRTMEFPSPEIKLPPRFLGLPEIKAAGLEKAAAACPYAAISAQAGTLDLGRCVFCGACAKASPAVKFTKEYKLCAGSREDLVLGRDGARRARPVPEDLRRILGRSFKLRQVSAGGCGACEADCNVLGTLAFDLGRFGVQFVASPRHADAVLITGP
;
A
#
# COMPACT_ATOMS: atom_id res chain seq x y z
N MET A 1 24.28 19.52 26.46
CA MET A 1 23.52 19.83 25.23
C MET A 1 24.39 19.96 23.96
N ILE A 2 25.52 20.69 23.98
CA ILE A 2 26.40 20.88 22.79
C ILE A 2 26.87 19.54 22.17
N LYS A 3 27.30 18.57 23.00
CA LYS A 3 27.71 17.24 22.51
C LYS A 3 26.61 16.51 21.72
N ALA A 4 25.34 16.68 22.11
CA ALA A 4 24.21 16.06 21.41
C ALA A 4 23.93 16.75 20.06
N LEU A 5 24.06 18.08 19.99
CA LEU A 5 23.97 18.83 18.73
C LEU A 5 25.10 18.43 17.77
N ILE A 6 26.35 18.36 18.24
CA ILE A 6 27.48 17.91 17.43
C ILE A 6 27.26 16.48 16.93
N ALA A 7 26.77 15.58 17.79
CA ALA A 7 26.45 14.21 17.39
C ALA A 7 25.36 14.18 16.30
N ARG A 8 24.32 15.02 16.40
CA ARG A 8 23.26 15.12 15.37
C ARG A 8 23.77 15.66 14.05
N ILE A 9 24.60 16.70 14.08
CA ILE A 9 25.25 17.25 12.88
C ILE A 9 26.10 16.17 12.21
N LYS A 10 26.89 15.40 13.00
CA LYS A 10 27.72 14.30 12.47
C LYS A 10 26.90 13.11 11.94
N GLN A 11 25.80 12.76 12.59
CA GLN A 11 24.95 11.62 12.20
C GLN A 11 24.14 11.90 10.94
N GLY A 12 23.76 13.16 10.72
CA GLY A 12 22.92 13.59 9.61
C GLY A 12 21.51 13.02 9.66
N TYR A 13 20.77 13.18 8.56
CA TYR A 13 19.46 12.55 8.37
C TYR A 13 19.67 11.15 7.79
N ARG A 14 19.16 10.13 8.48
CA ARG A 14 19.21 8.72 8.04
C ARG A 14 17.91 8.24 7.42
N THR A 15 16.92 9.12 7.37
CA THR A 15 15.62 8.87 6.76
C THR A 15 15.74 8.85 5.24
N MET A 16 15.17 7.84 4.61
CA MET A 16 15.08 7.76 3.16
C MET A 16 14.18 8.88 2.62
N GLU A 17 14.54 9.45 1.49
CA GLU A 17 13.64 10.35 0.77
C GLU A 17 12.37 9.58 0.33
N PHE A 18 11.20 10.22 0.42
CA PHE A 18 9.97 9.62 -0.07
C PHE A 18 9.07 10.68 -0.72
N PRO A 19 8.61 10.45 -1.96
CA PRO A 19 8.96 9.32 -2.84
C PRO A 19 10.40 9.44 -3.34
N SER A 20 11.26 8.46 -3.06
CA SER A 20 12.63 8.46 -3.59
C SER A 20 12.63 8.13 -5.08
N PRO A 21 13.37 8.88 -5.91
CA PRO A 21 13.55 8.56 -7.33
C PRO A 21 14.32 7.25 -7.55
N GLU A 22 15.01 6.73 -6.53
CA GLU A 22 15.86 5.54 -6.60
C GLU A 22 15.26 4.31 -5.90
N ILE A 23 13.94 4.28 -5.67
CA ILE A 23 13.29 3.11 -5.03
C ILE A 23 13.54 1.86 -5.88
N LYS A 24 14.40 0.96 -5.39
CA LYS A 24 14.71 -0.33 -6.00
C LYS A 24 13.80 -1.40 -5.39
N LEU A 25 12.81 -1.85 -6.16
CA LEU A 25 11.93 -2.94 -5.75
C LEU A 25 12.55 -4.29 -6.11
N PRO A 26 12.37 -5.33 -5.27
CA PRO A 26 12.87 -6.66 -5.56
C PRO A 26 12.38 -7.20 -6.92
N PRO A 27 13.16 -8.07 -7.59
CA PRO A 27 12.73 -8.71 -8.84
C PRO A 27 11.40 -9.47 -8.70
N ARG A 28 11.11 -9.99 -7.51
CA ARG A 28 9.87 -10.72 -7.18
C ARG A 28 8.69 -9.84 -6.76
N PHE A 29 8.87 -8.52 -6.66
CA PHE A 29 7.79 -7.61 -6.28
C PHE A 29 6.64 -7.66 -7.29
N LEU A 30 5.41 -7.77 -6.80
CA LEU A 30 4.17 -7.80 -7.57
C LEU A 30 3.41 -6.50 -7.31
N GLY A 31 3.54 -5.54 -8.21
CA GLY A 31 2.90 -4.23 -8.12
C GLY A 31 1.53 -4.18 -8.76
N LEU A 32 1.15 -3.02 -9.29
CA LEU A 32 -0.12 -2.85 -9.99
C LEU A 32 -0.21 -3.83 -11.18
N PRO A 33 -1.25 -4.67 -11.27
CA PRO A 33 -1.42 -5.56 -12.41
C PRO A 33 -2.00 -4.83 -13.62
N GLU A 34 -1.48 -5.15 -14.79
CA GLU A 34 -2.06 -4.85 -16.10
C GLU A 34 -2.85 -6.08 -16.55
N ILE A 35 -4.09 -5.87 -16.99
CA ILE A 35 -4.97 -6.93 -17.48
C ILE A 35 -5.41 -6.65 -18.92
N LYS A 36 -5.57 -7.72 -19.70
CA LYS A 36 -6.25 -7.64 -21.00
C LYS A 36 -7.76 -7.66 -20.81
N ALA A 37 -8.48 -6.99 -21.70
CA ALA A 37 -9.96 -6.95 -21.67
C ALA A 37 -10.63 -8.29 -22.03
N ALA A 38 -9.89 -9.25 -22.59
CA ALA A 38 -10.39 -10.57 -23.00
C ALA A 38 -9.34 -11.66 -22.71
N GLY A 39 -9.75 -12.93 -22.65
CA GLY A 39 -8.86 -14.07 -22.44
C GLY A 39 -8.45 -14.29 -20.97
N LEU A 40 -9.30 -13.85 -20.03
CA LEU A 40 -9.04 -13.92 -18.59
C LEU A 40 -9.55 -15.24 -17.95
N GLU A 41 -10.15 -16.16 -18.71
CA GLU A 41 -10.79 -17.38 -18.18
C GLU A 41 -9.79 -18.23 -17.40
N LYS A 42 -8.61 -18.45 -17.97
CA LYS A 42 -7.51 -19.18 -17.31
C LYS A 42 -7.00 -18.44 -16.07
N ALA A 43 -6.92 -17.11 -16.12
CA ALA A 43 -6.47 -16.29 -15.00
C ALA A 43 -7.48 -16.31 -13.84
N ALA A 44 -8.78 -16.23 -14.17
CA ALA A 44 -9.88 -16.29 -13.23
C ALA A 44 -9.97 -17.66 -12.56
N ALA A 45 -9.87 -18.75 -13.33
CA ALA A 45 -9.86 -20.11 -12.78
C ALA A 45 -8.67 -20.37 -11.84
N ALA A 46 -7.52 -19.72 -12.09
CA ALA A 46 -6.34 -19.83 -11.23
C ALA A 46 -6.35 -18.91 -10.00
N CYS A 47 -7.34 -18.01 -9.87
CA CYS A 47 -7.40 -17.05 -8.76
C CYS A 47 -8.11 -17.66 -7.55
N PRO A 48 -7.41 -17.94 -6.43
CA PRO A 48 -8.04 -18.57 -5.26
C PRO A 48 -9.00 -17.65 -4.51
N TYR A 49 -8.96 -16.34 -4.77
CA TYR A 49 -9.76 -15.32 -4.06
C TYR A 49 -10.90 -14.73 -4.93
N ALA A 50 -11.15 -15.32 -6.11
CA ALA A 50 -12.16 -14.84 -7.05
C ALA A 50 -12.07 -13.32 -7.32
N ALA A 51 -10.84 -12.82 -7.44
CA ALA A 51 -10.54 -11.41 -7.69
C ALA A 51 -10.66 -11.03 -9.18
N ILE A 52 -10.80 -11.99 -10.09
CA ILE A 52 -10.86 -11.74 -11.54
C ILE A 52 -12.22 -12.17 -12.08
N SER A 53 -12.89 -11.29 -12.81
CA SER A 53 -14.09 -11.62 -13.59
C SER A 53 -13.72 -11.67 -15.06
N ALA A 54 -13.76 -12.87 -15.66
CA ALA A 54 -13.49 -13.03 -17.08
C ALA A 54 -14.61 -12.42 -17.95
N GLN A 55 -15.86 -12.52 -17.51
CA GLN A 55 -17.02 -11.97 -18.20
C GLN A 55 -17.00 -10.44 -18.22
N ALA A 56 -16.67 -9.81 -17.08
CA ALA A 56 -16.60 -8.36 -16.99
C ALA A 56 -15.26 -7.79 -17.51
N GLY A 57 -14.24 -8.64 -17.66
CA GLY A 57 -12.91 -8.19 -18.05
C GLY A 57 -12.19 -7.41 -16.95
N THR A 58 -12.42 -7.75 -15.66
CA THR A 58 -11.97 -6.96 -14.52
C THR A 58 -11.11 -7.72 -13.52
N LEU A 59 -10.30 -7.00 -12.76
CA LEU A 59 -9.52 -7.48 -11.62
C LEU A 59 -9.73 -6.58 -10.42
N ASP A 60 -10.22 -7.14 -9.33
CA ASP A 60 -10.55 -6.46 -8.10
C ASP A 60 -9.38 -6.48 -7.10
N LEU A 61 -8.69 -5.35 -6.97
CA LEU A 61 -7.58 -5.18 -6.01
C LEU A 61 -8.04 -5.25 -4.56
N GLY A 62 -9.32 -5.03 -4.26
CA GLY A 62 -9.88 -5.22 -2.92
C GLY A 62 -9.97 -6.69 -2.50
N ARG A 63 -9.84 -7.64 -3.45
CA ARG A 63 -9.80 -9.09 -3.20
C ARG A 63 -8.45 -9.71 -3.52
N CYS A 64 -7.63 -9.04 -4.32
CA CYS A 64 -6.34 -9.56 -4.77
C CYS A 64 -5.32 -9.54 -3.63
N VAL A 65 -4.78 -10.71 -3.26
CA VAL A 65 -3.67 -10.83 -2.30
C VAL A 65 -2.29 -10.83 -2.96
N PHE A 66 -2.20 -10.46 -4.24
CA PHE A 66 -0.92 -10.39 -4.98
C PHE A 66 -0.12 -11.71 -4.98
N CYS A 67 -0.78 -12.87 -5.06
CA CYS A 67 -0.08 -14.17 -5.08
C CYS A 67 0.60 -14.52 -6.43
N GLY A 68 0.24 -13.82 -7.51
CA GLY A 68 0.81 -14.05 -8.85
C GLY A 68 0.30 -15.31 -9.58
N ALA A 69 -0.61 -16.10 -8.99
CA ALA A 69 -1.13 -17.33 -9.60
C ALA A 69 -1.77 -17.09 -10.99
N CYS A 70 -2.52 -16.00 -11.12
CA CYS A 70 -3.16 -15.60 -12.37
C CYS A 70 -2.13 -15.28 -13.48
N ALA A 71 -1.05 -14.57 -13.16
CA ALA A 71 -0.01 -14.23 -14.12
C ALA A 71 0.82 -15.45 -14.55
N LYS A 72 0.95 -16.46 -13.67
CA LYS A 72 1.55 -17.75 -14.04
C LYS A 72 0.64 -18.56 -14.97
N ALA A 73 -0.68 -18.46 -14.78
CA ALA A 73 -1.66 -19.23 -15.55
C ALA A 73 -1.98 -18.62 -16.93
N SER A 74 -1.89 -17.30 -17.08
CA SER A 74 -2.22 -16.63 -18.34
C SER A 74 -1.41 -15.35 -18.56
N PRO A 75 -0.93 -15.08 -19.79
CA PRO A 75 -0.31 -13.81 -20.15
C PRO A 75 -1.31 -12.65 -20.22
N ALA A 76 -2.60 -12.91 -19.99
CA ALA A 76 -3.62 -11.87 -19.89
C ALA A 76 -3.49 -11.00 -18.62
N VAL A 77 -2.69 -11.44 -17.63
CA VAL A 77 -2.39 -10.67 -16.41
C VAL A 77 -0.89 -10.54 -16.26
N LYS A 78 -0.40 -9.31 -16.04
CA LYS A 78 1.01 -9.02 -15.81
C LYS A 78 1.16 -8.07 -14.63
N PHE A 79 1.93 -8.46 -13.62
CA PHE A 79 2.25 -7.57 -12.51
C PHE A 79 3.39 -6.62 -12.88
N THR A 80 3.20 -5.32 -12.66
CA THR A 80 4.22 -4.29 -12.88
C THR A 80 5.05 -4.05 -11.62
N LYS A 81 5.90 -3.03 -11.64
CA LYS A 81 6.64 -2.52 -10.46
C LYS A 81 6.02 -1.25 -9.88
N GLU A 82 4.85 -0.84 -10.34
CA GLU A 82 4.15 0.29 -9.72
C GLU A 82 3.64 -0.12 -8.34
N TYR A 83 4.14 0.54 -7.30
CA TYR A 83 3.80 0.27 -5.91
C TYR A 83 2.68 1.17 -5.38
N LYS A 84 2.30 2.21 -6.12
CA LYS A 84 1.25 3.15 -5.75
C LYS A 84 -0.12 2.55 -6.06
N LEU A 85 -0.68 1.87 -5.07
CA LEU A 85 -1.95 1.15 -5.17
C LEU A 85 -3.12 1.85 -4.45
N CYS A 86 -2.87 2.99 -3.81
CA CYS A 86 -3.88 3.69 -3.02
C CYS A 86 -5.04 4.16 -3.92
N ALA A 87 -6.27 3.87 -3.50
CA ALA A 87 -7.52 4.28 -4.15
C ALA A 87 -8.41 5.00 -3.13
N GLY A 88 -9.23 5.95 -3.61
CA GLY A 88 -10.10 6.76 -2.76
C GLY A 88 -11.50 6.17 -2.54
N SER A 89 -11.86 5.14 -3.30
CA SER A 89 -13.15 4.47 -3.24
C SER A 89 -13.03 2.97 -3.54
N ARG A 90 -14.08 2.21 -3.26
CA ARG A 90 -14.11 0.77 -3.49
C ARG A 90 -14.10 0.43 -4.98
N GLU A 91 -14.74 1.27 -5.77
CA GLU A 91 -14.88 1.16 -7.21
C GLU A 91 -13.54 1.39 -7.90
N ASP A 92 -12.73 2.32 -7.38
CA ASP A 92 -11.38 2.61 -7.89
C ASP A 92 -10.39 1.44 -7.71
N LEU A 93 -10.72 0.46 -6.85
CA LEU A 93 -9.94 -0.78 -6.69
C LEU A 93 -10.25 -1.82 -7.77
N VAL A 94 -11.29 -1.63 -8.58
CA VAL A 94 -11.64 -2.57 -9.65
C VAL A 94 -10.99 -2.11 -10.95
N LEU A 95 -9.98 -2.84 -11.39
CA LEU A 95 -9.31 -2.63 -12.66
C LEU A 95 -10.19 -3.15 -13.79
N GLY A 96 -10.30 -2.37 -14.86
CA GLY A 96 -10.96 -2.75 -16.11
C GLY A 96 -10.20 -2.16 -17.30
N ARG A 97 -10.93 -1.80 -18.37
CA ARG A 97 -10.33 -1.17 -19.56
C ARG A 97 -9.66 0.17 -19.27
N ASP A 98 -10.21 0.93 -18.32
CA ASP A 98 -9.72 2.28 -17.97
C ASP A 98 -8.46 2.24 -17.08
N GLY A 99 -7.97 1.05 -16.72
CA GLY A 99 -6.82 0.88 -15.84
C GLY A 99 -7.13 1.22 -14.38
N ALA A 100 -6.07 1.48 -13.61
CA ALA A 100 -6.18 1.80 -12.19
C ALA A 100 -6.45 3.29 -11.96
N ARG A 101 -7.40 3.60 -11.08
CA ARG A 101 -7.67 4.97 -10.65
C ARG A 101 -6.93 5.24 -9.34
N ARG A 102 -6.02 6.23 -9.37
CA ARG A 102 -5.28 6.63 -8.16
C ARG A 102 -6.18 7.40 -7.20
N ALA A 103 -5.90 7.24 -5.91
CA ALA A 103 -6.47 8.09 -4.89
C ALA A 103 -6.24 9.57 -5.22
N ARG A 104 -7.31 10.35 -5.09
CA ARG A 104 -7.24 11.80 -5.16
C ARG A 104 -6.56 12.34 -3.90
N PRO A 105 -5.90 13.51 -3.98
CA PRO A 105 -5.42 14.19 -2.79
C PRO A 105 -6.53 14.35 -1.76
N VAL A 106 -6.15 14.25 -0.48
CA VAL A 106 -7.05 14.49 0.63
C VAL A 106 -7.61 15.92 0.54
N PRO A 107 -8.93 16.12 0.74
CA PRO A 107 -9.54 17.45 0.79
C PRO A 107 -8.81 18.40 1.76
N GLU A 108 -8.74 19.69 1.41
CA GLU A 108 -7.93 20.68 2.13
C GLU A 108 -8.40 20.88 3.58
N ASP A 109 -9.71 20.81 3.82
CA ASP A 109 -10.33 20.85 5.14
C ASP A 109 -9.86 19.68 6.02
N LEU A 110 -9.87 18.46 5.47
CA LEU A 110 -9.41 17.27 6.20
C LEU A 110 -7.89 17.32 6.43
N ARG A 111 -7.13 17.79 5.43
CA ARG A 111 -5.68 18.00 5.54
C ARG A 111 -5.33 19.04 6.61
N ARG A 112 -6.12 20.11 6.76
CA ARG A 112 -5.94 21.12 7.80
C ARG A 112 -6.10 20.54 9.21
N ILE A 113 -7.02 19.59 9.38
CA ILE A 113 -7.30 18.95 10.68
C ILE A 113 -6.27 17.86 10.97
N LEU A 114 -6.07 16.93 10.04
CA LEU A 114 -5.30 15.69 10.28
C LEU A 114 -3.85 15.75 9.81
N GLY A 115 -3.49 16.69 8.92
CA GLY A 115 -2.20 16.70 8.22
C GLY A 115 -0.97 16.95 9.08
N ARG A 116 -1.13 17.29 10.37
CA ARG A 116 -0.01 17.51 11.32
C ARG A 116 0.12 16.38 12.35
N SER A 117 -0.96 15.64 12.60
CA SER A 117 -1.03 14.62 13.66
C SER A 117 -2.19 13.68 13.39
N PHE A 118 -2.03 12.79 12.43
CA PHE A 118 -2.95 11.72 12.11
C PHE A 118 -2.53 10.43 12.83
N LYS A 119 -3.29 10.03 13.84
CA LYS A 119 -3.02 8.85 14.66
C LYS A 119 -3.79 7.64 14.13
N LEU A 120 -3.05 6.59 13.80
CA LEU A 120 -3.59 5.33 13.33
C LEU A 120 -3.52 4.27 14.43
N ARG A 121 -4.61 3.51 14.63
CA ARG A 121 -4.54 2.24 15.35
C ARG A 121 -4.56 1.10 14.35
N GLN A 122 -3.45 0.36 14.28
CA GLN A 122 -3.41 -0.89 13.52
C GLN A 122 -4.18 -1.99 14.28
N VAL A 123 -5.04 -2.71 13.58
CA VAL A 123 -5.83 -3.85 14.08
C VAL A 123 -5.64 -5.03 13.12
N SER A 124 -5.21 -6.17 13.66
CA SER A 124 -5.04 -7.39 12.87
C SER A 124 -6.37 -8.14 12.77
N ALA A 125 -6.79 -8.46 11.55
CA ALA A 125 -7.96 -9.27 11.22
C ALA A 125 -7.61 -10.75 10.94
N GLY A 126 -6.38 -11.19 11.26
CA GLY A 126 -5.98 -12.60 11.17
C GLY A 126 -4.99 -12.92 10.04
N GLY A 127 -3.87 -12.19 9.99
CA GLY A 127 -2.78 -12.43 9.03
C GLY A 127 -1.60 -13.23 9.58
N CYS A 128 -0.48 -13.22 8.83
CA CYS A 128 0.77 -13.87 9.23
C CYS A 128 1.70 -12.98 10.09
N GLY A 129 1.26 -11.79 10.49
CA GLY A 129 2.06 -10.83 11.27
C GLY A 129 2.99 -9.94 10.43
N ALA A 130 3.11 -10.18 9.12
CA ALA A 130 4.02 -9.42 8.26
C ALA A 130 3.59 -7.96 8.10
N CYS A 131 2.30 -7.70 7.87
CA CYS A 131 1.78 -6.35 7.72
C CYS A 131 1.95 -5.52 9.00
N GLU A 132 1.78 -6.15 10.17
CA GLU A 132 1.98 -5.55 11.48
C GLU A 132 3.45 -5.21 11.73
N ALA A 133 4.36 -6.12 11.36
CA ALA A 133 5.78 -5.87 11.40
C ALA A 133 6.17 -4.70 10.48
N ASP A 134 5.63 -4.65 9.27
CA ASP A 134 5.86 -3.55 8.33
C ASP A 134 5.33 -2.21 8.86
N CYS A 135 4.17 -2.19 9.53
CA CYS A 135 3.66 -1.00 10.21
C CYS A 135 4.64 -0.48 11.27
N ASN A 136 5.29 -1.37 12.03
CA ASN A 136 6.33 -0.98 12.98
C ASN A 136 7.59 -0.44 12.26
N VAL A 137 7.98 -1.06 11.15
CA VAL A 137 9.12 -0.61 10.33
C VAL A 137 8.91 0.82 9.80
N LEU A 138 7.68 1.19 9.44
CA LEU A 138 7.35 2.56 9.03
C LEU A 138 7.64 3.62 10.11
N GLY A 139 7.64 3.23 11.39
CA GLY A 139 7.99 4.10 12.52
C GLY A 139 9.50 4.21 12.79
N THR A 140 10.34 3.42 12.12
CA THR A 140 11.79 3.46 12.30
C THR A 140 12.41 4.67 11.62
N LEU A 141 13.63 5.05 12.03
CA LEU A 141 14.36 6.20 11.48
C LEU A 141 14.56 6.14 9.96
N ALA A 142 14.58 4.94 9.36
CA ALA A 142 14.78 4.78 7.93
C ALA A 142 13.57 5.27 7.11
N PHE A 143 12.35 5.08 7.59
CA PHE A 143 11.12 5.50 6.90
C PHE A 143 10.51 6.76 7.50
N ASP A 144 10.55 6.85 8.84
CA ASP A 144 10.08 7.96 9.67
C ASP A 144 8.73 8.50 9.21
N LEU A 145 7.71 7.64 9.26
CA LEU A 145 6.33 8.01 8.90
C LEU A 145 5.84 9.24 9.68
N GLY A 146 6.36 9.43 10.90
CA GLY A 146 6.08 10.57 11.76
C GLY A 146 6.41 11.93 11.14
N ARG A 147 7.39 12.01 10.22
CA ARG A 147 7.71 13.26 9.49
C ARG A 147 6.56 13.76 8.62
N PHE A 148 5.66 12.86 8.22
CA PHE A 148 4.45 13.20 7.45
C PHE A 148 3.25 13.48 8.36
N GLY A 149 3.46 13.58 9.67
CA GLY A 149 2.39 13.76 10.65
C GLY A 149 1.58 12.51 10.93
N VAL A 150 1.95 11.33 10.40
CA VAL A 150 1.22 10.07 10.58
C VAL A 150 1.94 9.18 11.60
N GLN A 151 1.22 8.68 12.60
CA GLN A 151 1.81 7.89 13.69
C GLN A 151 0.89 6.77 14.16
N PHE A 152 1.47 5.63 14.53
CA PHE A 152 0.72 4.54 15.16
C PHE A 152 0.56 4.76 16.66
N VAL A 153 -0.63 4.47 17.20
CA VAL A 153 -0.93 4.53 18.63
C VAL A 153 -1.32 3.16 19.17
N ALA A 154 -1.05 2.92 20.46
CA ALA A 154 -1.33 1.65 21.12
C ALA A 154 -2.82 1.46 21.46
N SER A 155 -3.55 2.55 21.73
CA SER A 155 -4.95 2.52 22.18
C SER A 155 -5.87 3.12 21.12
N PRO A 156 -6.99 2.45 20.79
CA PRO A 156 -8.04 3.02 19.94
C PRO A 156 -8.59 4.36 20.47
N ARG A 157 -8.53 4.60 21.79
CA ARG A 157 -9.00 5.86 22.40
C ARG A 157 -8.19 7.09 21.95
N HIS A 158 -7.00 6.88 21.40
CA HIS A 158 -6.11 7.95 20.95
C HIS A 158 -5.97 7.95 19.42
N ALA A 159 -6.79 7.19 18.71
CA ALA A 159 -6.69 7.02 17.27
C ALA A 159 -7.72 7.89 16.54
N ASP A 160 -7.29 8.52 15.46
CA ASP A 160 -8.14 9.26 14.52
C ASP A 160 -8.72 8.32 13.45
N ALA A 161 -8.02 7.22 13.15
CA ALA A 161 -8.48 6.19 12.23
C ALA A 161 -7.91 4.81 12.57
N VAL A 162 -8.52 3.78 11.97
CA VAL A 162 -8.12 2.38 12.11
C VAL A 162 -7.49 1.89 10.81
N LEU A 163 -6.31 1.27 10.91
CA LEU A 163 -5.69 0.52 9.84
C LEU A 163 -5.95 -0.97 10.09
N ILE A 164 -6.68 -1.63 9.19
CA ILE A 164 -6.95 -3.06 9.30
C ILE A 164 -5.92 -3.81 8.45
N THR A 165 -5.28 -4.84 9.01
CA THR A 165 -4.33 -5.72 8.31
C THR A 165 -4.75 -7.17 8.47
N GLY A 166 -4.53 -8.02 7.47
CA GLY A 166 -5.04 -9.39 7.43
C GLY A 166 -5.89 -9.64 6.17
N PRO A 167 -6.32 -10.88 5.93
CA PRO A 167 -7.13 -11.23 4.76
C PRO A 167 -8.52 -10.60 4.79
#